data_AF-J9EI64-F1
#
_entry.id   AF-J9EI64-F1
#
_cell.length_a   1.000
_cell.length_b   1.000
_cell.length_c   1.000
_cell.angle_alpha   90.00
_cell.angle_beta   90.00
_cell.angle_gamma   90.00
#
_symmetry.space_group_name_H-M   'P 1'
#
loop_
_entity.id
_entity.type
_entity.pdbx_description
1 polymer ?
#
loop_
_entity_poly.entity_id
_entity_poly.type
_entity_poly.pdbx_seq_one_letter_code
_entity_poly.pdbx_strand_id
1 'polypeptide(L)'
;MGGGIGMFNCLYTVIQQLFCATGYSNSFSGLCAALMIIGGVFGASASGVFVDRTKLYEETMKVCMSLAVIFGVVFLQLSLHSDLSICLVITAFLFGVFGLASYPVGLELASECTFPVSEATSSGLVVLCGQIYSIIFVAITNLFARPLQQAYKNIQVCTVEDETSSTAVPQDSSISVIVLSVIATLLAVLLVIFFKPIYKRMKAEKNSLLVTNGKETSESQQLDDLNRVKNESLIPLAMQQSST
;
A
#
# COMPACT_ATOMS: atom_id res chain seq x y z
N MET A 1 -6.00 -0.84 2.09
CA MET A 1 -5.47 -0.44 0.78
C MET A 1 -6.26 0.69 0.14
N GLY A 2 -7.50 0.48 -0.33
CA GLY A 2 -8.30 1.53 -0.99
C GLY A 2 -8.32 2.86 -0.22
N GLY A 3 -8.62 2.85 1.09
CA GLY A 3 -8.59 4.06 1.90
C GLY A 3 -7.22 4.76 1.95
N GLY A 4 -6.11 4.01 1.95
CA GLY A 4 -4.76 4.59 1.91
C GLY A 4 -4.44 5.28 0.59
N ILE A 5 -4.82 4.65 -0.53
CA ILE A 5 -4.70 5.24 -1.88
C ILE A 5 -5.54 6.52 -1.97
N GLY A 6 -6.79 6.46 -1.52
CA GLY A 6 -7.67 7.62 -1.49
C GLY A 6 -7.11 8.75 -0.63
N MET A 7 -6.49 8.40 0.50
CA MET A 7 -5.90 9.39 1.40
C MET A 7 -4.69 10.09 0.76
N PHE A 8 -3.79 9.33 0.15
CA PHE A 8 -2.62 9.87 -0.54
C PHE A 8 -3.03 10.81 -1.69
N ASN A 9 -4.00 10.38 -2.51
CA ASN A 9 -4.51 11.18 -3.62
C ASN A 9 -5.21 12.46 -3.14
N CYS A 10 -5.99 12.38 -2.06
CA CYS A 10 -6.63 13.54 -1.45
C CYS A 10 -5.57 14.54 -0.97
N LEU A 11 -4.56 14.08 -0.24
CA LEU A 11 -3.47 14.92 0.26
C LEU A 11 -2.72 15.59 -0.90
N TYR A 12 -2.41 14.84 -1.96
CA TYR A 12 -1.78 15.37 -3.17
C TYR A 12 -2.64 16.45 -3.86
N THR A 13 -3.97 16.32 -3.82
CA THR A 13 -4.90 17.29 -4.39
C THR A 13 -4.93 18.60 -3.59
N VAL A 14 -4.94 18.51 -2.26
CA VAL A 14 -5.11 19.69 -1.38
C VAL A 14 -3.80 20.35 -0.98
N ILE A 15 -2.65 19.75 -1.33
CA ILE A 15 -1.31 20.22 -0.95
C ILE A 15 -1.07 21.67 -1.40
N GLN A 16 -1.45 22.02 -2.63
CA GLN A 16 -1.25 23.35 -3.18
C GLN A 16 -2.06 24.39 -2.40
N GLN A 17 -3.33 24.09 -2.11
CA GLN A 17 -4.21 24.97 -1.34
C GLN A 17 -3.69 25.18 0.09
N LEU A 18 -3.16 24.13 0.71
CA LEU A 18 -2.63 24.15 2.06
C LEU A 18 -1.41 25.08 2.19
N PHE A 19 -0.42 24.92 1.30
CA PHE A 19 0.79 25.74 1.28
C PHE A 19 0.52 27.20 0.90
N CYS A 20 -0.42 27.38 0.01
CA CYS A 20 -0.84 28.69 -0.47
C CYS A 20 -1.45 29.55 0.65
N ALA A 21 -2.22 28.92 1.54
CA ALA A 21 -2.81 29.57 2.71
C ALA A 21 -1.75 29.98 3.76
N THR A 22 -0.60 29.30 3.83
CA THR A 22 0.49 29.57 4.78
C THR A 22 1.59 30.48 4.24
N GLY A 23 1.43 30.98 3.00
CA GLY A 23 2.34 31.95 2.39
C GLY A 23 3.53 31.33 1.64
N TYR A 24 3.54 30.01 1.43
CA TYR A 24 4.56 29.35 0.63
C TYR A 24 4.35 29.58 -0.87
N SER A 25 5.45 29.67 -1.62
CA SER A 25 5.42 29.80 -3.08
C SER A 25 4.85 28.54 -3.75
N ASN A 26 4.09 28.72 -4.85
CA ASN A 26 3.59 27.62 -5.68
C ASN A 26 4.70 26.67 -6.16
N SER A 27 5.91 27.18 -6.41
CA SER A 27 7.07 26.36 -6.79
C SER A 27 7.49 25.41 -5.67
N PHE A 28 7.37 25.83 -4.40
CA PHE A 28 7.71 25.00 -3.25
C PHE A 28 6.67 23.88 -3.03
N SER A 29 5.39 24.18 -3.20
CA SER A 29 4.31 23.18 -3.17
C SER A 29 4.51 22.11 -4.25
N GLY A 30 4.86 22.54 -5.47
CA GLY A 30 5.21 21.64 -6.58
C GLY A 30 6.43 20.77 -6.28
N LEU A 31 7.48 21.34 -5.66
CA LEU A 31 8.67 20.59 -5.25
C LEU A 31 8.32 19.52 -4.21
N CYS A 32 7.53 19.84 -3.18
CA CYS A 32 7.10 18.87 -2.17
C CYS A 32 6.31 17.72 -2.80
N ALA A 33 5.34 18.04 -3.66
CA ALA A 33 4.55 17.05 -4.39
C ALA A 33 5.44 16.14 -5.27
N ALA A 34 6.40 16.71 -5.99
CA ALA A 34 7.35 15.96 -6.80
C ALA A 34 8.22 15.01 -5.93
N LEU A 35 8.71 15.48 -4.79
CA LEU A 35 9.51 14.67 -3.88
C LEU A 35 8.73 13.52 -3.25
N MET A 36 7.44 13.70 -2.97
CA MET A 36 6.56 12.62 -2.53
C MET A 36 6.48 11.51 -3.58
N ILE A 37 6.35 11.85 -4.86
CA ILE A 37 6.30 10.87 -5.95
C ILE A 37 7.66 10.20 -6.14
N ILE A 38 8.76 10.96 -6.19
CA ILE A 38 10.11 10.41 -6.37
C ILE A 38 10.46 9.47 -5.23
N GLY A 39 10.27 9.90 -3.99
CA GLY A 39 10.49 9.07 -2.81
C GLY A 39 9.59 7.84 -2.82
N GLY A 40 8.33 8.00 -3.22
CA GLY A 40 7.40 6.89 -3.29
C GLY A 40 7.69 5.86 -4.37
N VAL A 41 8.21 6.25 -5.53
CA VAL A 41 8.71 5.30 -6.54
C VAL A 41 9.87 4.49 -5.96
N PHE A 42 10.82 5.15 -5.30
CA PHE A 42 11.92 4.47 -4.63
C PHE A 42 11.42 3.49 -3.54
N GLY A 43 10.48 3.93 -2.71
CA GLY A 43 9.85 3.12 -1.68
C GLY A 43 9.10 1.91 -2.24
N ALA A 44 8.32 2.09 -3.30
CA ALA A 44 7.58 1.03 -3.98
C ALA A 44 8.51 -0.02 -4.61
N SER A 45 9.57 0.40 -5.28
CA SER A 45 10.56 -0.52 -5.84
C SER A 45 11.28 -1.30 -4.75
N ALA A 46 11.71 -0.63 -3.67
CA ALA A 46 12.43 -1.28 -2.57
C ALA A 46 11.52 -2.26 -1.80
N SER A 47 10.29 -1.86 -1.48
CA SER A 47 9.34 -2.70 -0.74
C SER A 47 8.89 -3.91 -1.55
N GLY A 48 8.65 -3.75 -2.86
CA GLY A 48 8.30 -4.85 -3.76
C GLY A 48 9.38 -5.93 -3.75
N VAL A 49 10.63 -5.55 -4.03
CA VAL A 49 11.77 -6.49 -4.02
C VAL A 49 11.97 -7.13 -2.65
N PHE A 50 11.82 -6.37 -1.56
CA PHE A 50 11.97 -6.88 -0.20
C PHE A 50 10.91 -7.93 0.14
N VAL A 51 9.64 -7.66 -0.20
CA VAL A 51 8.53 -8.56 0.12
C VAL A 51 8.55 -9.81 -0.75
N ASP A 52 9.01 -9.70 -2.00
CA ASP A 52 9.19 -10.84 -2.90
C ASP A 52 10.15 -11.88 -2.33
N ARG A 53 11.20 -11.42 -1.65
CA ARG A 53 12.23 -12.27 -1.03
C ARG A 53 11.82 -12.80 0.33
N THR A 54 11.19 -11.97 1.16
CA THR A 54 10.87 -12.34 2.56
C THR A 54 9.53 -13.05 2.70
N LYS A 55 8.60 -12.87 1.75
CA LYS A 55 7.21 -13.35 1.83
C LYS A 55 6.44 -12.85 3.07
N LEU A 56 6.93 -11.79 3.72
CA LEU A 56 6.33 -11.16 4.90
C LEU A 56 5.40 -10.00 4.47
N TYR A 57 4.37 -10.32 3.70
CA TYR A 57 3.46 -9.32 3.12
C TYR A 57 2.69 -8.53 4.18
N GLU A 58 2.14 -9.20 5.20
CA GLU A 58 1.29 -8.57 6.22
C GLU A 58 2.07 -7.58 7.08
N GLU A 59 3.21 -8.03 7.62
CA GLU A 59 4.04 -7.23 8.53
C GLU A 59 4.63 -6.01 7.81
N THR A 60 5.19 -6.22 6.61
CA THR A 60 5.75 -5.13 5.80
C THR A 60 4.68 -4.09 5.49
N MET A 61 3.48 -4.53 5.11
CA MET A 61 2.37 -3.64 4.87
C MET A 61 2.02 -2.83 6.12
N LYS A 62 1.80 -3.48 7.26
CA LYS A 62 1.40 -2.81 8.52
C LYS A 62 2.43 -1.76 8.94
N VAL A 63 3.72 -2.08 8.83
CA VAL A 63 4.81 -1.15 9.13
C VAL A 63 4.80 0.03 8.16
N CYS A 64 4.77 -0.22 6.84
CA CYS A 64 4.78 0.85 5.84
C CYS A 64 3.57 1.78 5.98
N MET A 65 2.36 1.24 6.18
CA MET A 65 1.16 2.07 6.38
C MET A 65 1.21 2.86 7.69
N SER A 66 1.70 2.26 8.78
CA SER A 66 1.81 2.97 10.07
C SER A 66 2.81 4.13 9.98
N LEU A 67 3.98 3.89 9.38
CA LEU A 67 4.97 4.93 9.14
C LEU A 67 4.45 6.01 8.19
N ALA A 68 3.73 5.63 7.13
CA ALA A 68 3.10 6.58 6.22
C ALA A 68 2.11 7.50 6.95
N VAL A 69 1.27 6.96 7.84
CA VAL A 69 0.34 7.79 8.63
C VAL A 69 1.09 8.71 9.58
N ILE A 70 2.11 8.23 10.27
CA ILE A 70 2.91 9.06 11.18
C ILE A 70 3.56 10.22 10.42
N PHE A 71 4.29 9.93 9.34
CA PHE A 71 4.95 10.98 8.55
C PHE A 71 3.94 11.89 7.84
N GLY A 72 2.78 11.36 7.43
CA GLY A 72 1.71 12.13 6.81
C GLY A 72 1.06 13.12 7.77
N VAL A 73 0.78 12.71 9.01
CA VAL A 73 0.25 13.60 10.07
C VAL A 73 1.29 14.65 10.45
N VAL A 74 2.57 14.27 10.59
CA VAL A 74 3.65 15.23 10.84
C VAL A 74 3.78 16.23 9.69
N PHE A 75 3.77 15.75 8.44
CA PHE A 75 3.80 16.60 7.25
C PHE A 75 2.64 17.60 7.22
N LEU A 76 1.42 17.13 7.46
CA LEU A 76 0.23 17.97 7.52
C LEU A 76 0.32 19.03 8.62
N GLN A 77 0.77 18.65 9.81
CA GLN A 77 0.93 19.57 10.93
C GLN A 77 2.03 20.60 10.68
N LEU A 78 3.17 20.19 10.10
CA LEU A 78 4.25 21.10 9.72
C LEU A 78 3.82 22.06 8.61
N SER A 79 2.93 21.64 7.72
CA SER A 79 2.41 22.49 6.64
C SER A 79 1.60 23.69 7.15
N LEU A 80 1.08 23.65 8.37
CA LEU A 80 0.45 24.79 9.05
C LEU A 80 1.46 25.84 9.56
N HIS A 81 2.75 25.50 9.64
CA HIS A 81 3.79 26.37 10.18
C HIS A 81 4.73 26.88 9.06
N SER A 82 4.94 28.19 8.99
CA SER A 82 5.69 28.84 7.90
C SER A 82 7.23 28.81 8.07
N ASP A 83 7.76 28.41 9.24
CA ASP A 83 9.20 28.49 9.55
C ASP A 83 9.99 27.19 9.32
N LEU A 84 9.37 26.10 8.87
CA LEU A 84 9.94 24.74 8.92
C LEU A 84 10.12 24.06 7.55
N SER A 85 10.47 24.81 6.51
CA SER A 85 10.59 24.34 5.11
C SER A 85 11.42 23.06 4.95
N ILE A 86 12.56 22.94 5.64
CA ILE A 86 13.46 21.77 5.53
C ILE A 86 12.81 20.53 6.12
N CYS A 87 12.23 20.62 7.31
CA CYS A 87 11.51 19.51 7.94
C CYS A 87 10.32 19.07 7.09
N LEU A 88 9.67 20.02 6.44
CA LEU A 88 8.56 19.79 5.53
C LEU A 88 8.98 18.96 4.31
N VAL A 89 10.09 19.32 3.67
CA VAL A 89 10.67 18.59 2.54
C VAL A 89 11.05 17.16 2.93
N ILE A 90 11.70 16.98 4.08
CA ILE A 90 12.11 15.66 4.59
C ILE A 90 10.87 14.79 4.86
N THR A 91 9.86 15.34 5.55
CA THR A 91 8.65 14.59 5.88
C THR A 91 7.79 14.29 4.66
N ALA A 92 7.75 15.18 3.66
CA ALA A 92 7.11 14.92 2.37
C ALA A 92 7.76 13.74 1.65
N PHE A 93 9.09 13.71 1.59
CA PHE A 93 9.83 12.61 0.99
C PHE A 93 9.59 11.29 1.73
N LEU A 94 9.70 11.27 3.06
CA LEU A 94 9.47 10.07 3.87
C LEU A 94 8.01 9.58 3.77
N PHE A 95 7.05 10.49 3.80
CA PHE A 95 5.64 10.16 3.57
C PHE A 95 5.44 9.51 2.20
N GLY A 96 6.07 10.06 1.15
CA GLY A 96 6.09 9.47 -0.18
C GLY A 96 6.63 8.04 -0.18
N VAL A 97 7.85 7.86 0.37
CA VAL A 97 8.53 6.56 0.48
C VAL A 97 7.63 5.52 1.12
N PHE A 98 7.13 5.76 2.33
CA PHE A 98 6.34 4.76 3.06
C PHE A 98 4.90 4.62 2.54
N GLY A 99 4.32 5.72 2.05
CA GLY A 99 2.97 5.75 1.49
C GLY A 99 2.85 4.90 0.23
N LEU A 100 3.70 5.16 -0.77
CA LEU A 100 3.70 4.40 -2.02
C LEU A 100 4.41 3.05 -1.89
N ALA A 101 5.31 2.84 -0.93
CA ALA A 101 5.84 1.51 -0.60
C ALA A 101 4.75 0.50 -0.25
N SER A 102 3.67 0.97 0.38
CA SER A 102 2.53 0.12 0.78
C SER A 102 1.69 -0.35 -0.42
N TYR A 103 1.79 0.34 -1.56
CA TYR A 103 0.98 0.09 -2.75
C TYR A 103 1.27 -1.27 -3.42
N PRO A 104 2.50 -1.58 -3.89
CA PRO A 104 2.78 -2.87 -4.53
C PRO A 104 2.57 -4.04 -3.56
N VAL A 105 3.03 -3.90 -2.31
CA VAL A 105 2.84 -4.92 -1.27
C VAL A 105 1.35 -5.20 -1.04
N GLY A 106 0.52 -4.17 -1.05
CA GLY A 106 -0.92 -4.29 -0.88
C GLY A 106 -1.62 -4.96 -2.05
N LEU A 107 -1.17 -4.74 -3.28
CA LEU A 107 -1.73 -5.39 -4.47
C LEU A 107 -1.37 -6.88 -4.52
N GLU A 108 -0.12 -7.23 -4.21
CA GLU A 108 0.31 -8.62 -4.06
C GLU A 108 -0.49 -9.33 -2.97
N LEU A 109 -0.62 -8.71 -1.79
CA LEU A 109 -1.39 -9.28 -0.69
C LEU A 109 -2.87 -9.45 -1.05
N ALA A 110 -3.44 -8.50 -1.80
CA ALA A 110 -4.82 -8.60 -2.27
C ALA A 110 -4.99 -9.80 -3.21
N SER A 111 -4.09 -9.98 -4.18
CA SER A 111 -4.15 -11.10 -5.12
C SER A 111 -4.03 -12.45 -4.40
N GLU A 112 -3.15 -12.55 -3.40
CA GLU A 112 -2.96 -13.75 -2.57
C GLU A 112 -4.20 -14.12 -1.75
N CYS A 113 -4.90 -13.12 -1.22
CA CYS A 113 -6.13 -13.31 -0.43
C CYS A 113 -7.35 -13.64 -1.31
N THR A 114 -7.37 -13.18 -2.56
CA THR A 114 -8.49 -13.34 -3.49
C THR A 114 -8.43 -14.58 -4.38
N PHE A 115 -7.41 -15.43 -4.24
CA PHE A 115 -7.29 -16.67 -5.03
C PHE A 115 -8.60 -17.50 -4.98
N PRO A 116 -9.11 -18.02 -6.13
CA PRO A 116 -8.49 -18.10 -7.46
C PRO A 116 -8.90 -16.98 -8.45
N VAL A 117 -9.30 -15.80 -7.97
CA VAL A 117 -9.66 -14.66 -8.86
C VAL A 117 -8.42 -14.13 -9.60
N SER A 118 -8.61 -13.62 -10.82
CA SER A 118 -7.51 -13.02 -11.58
C SER A 118 -6.94 -11.78 -10.87
N GLU A 119 -5.62 -11.68 -10.89
CA GLU A 119 -4.87 -10.61 -10.24
C GLU A 119 -5.27 -9.21 -10.73
N ALA A 120 -5.51 -9.06 -12.03
CA ALA A 120 -5.99 -7.83 -12.65
C ALA A 120 -7.36 -7.38 -12.10
N THR A 121 -8.27 -8.32 -11.80
CA THR A 121 -9.59 -7.98 -11.24
C THR A 121 -9.45 -7.51 -9.80
N SER A 122 -8.65 -8.20 -9.00
CA SER A 122 -8.43 -7.87 -7.58
C SER A 122 -7.78 -6.49 -7.43
N SER A 123 -6.67 -6.26 -8.15
CA SER A 123 -5.99 -4.97 -8.17
C SER A 123 -6.87 -3.85 -8.71
N GLY A 124 -7.62 -4.11 -9.79
CA GLY A 124 -8.60 -3.17 -10.35
C GLY A 124 -9.64 -2.73 -9.32
N LEU A 125 -10.26 -3.67 -8.59
CA LEU A 125 -11.23 -3.36 -7.54
C LEU A 125 -10.61 -2.53 -6.40
N VAL A 126 -9.39 -2.86 -5.98
CA VAL A 126 -8.68 -2.08 -4.93
C VAL A 126 -8.46 -0.64 -5.35
N VAL A 127 -8.03 -0.41 -6.60
CA VAL A 127 -7.79 0.94 -7.15
C VAL A 127 -9.11 1.69 -7.31
N LEU A 128 -10.17 1.04 -7.82
CA LEU A 128 -11.50 1.63 -7.93
C LEU A 128 -12.03 2.09 -6.57
N CYS A 129 -11.93 1.23 -5.54
CA CYS A 129 -12.26 1.63 -4.17
C CYS A 129 -11.42 2.82 -3.72
N GLY A 130 -10.13 2.86 -4.06
CA GLY A 130 -9.24 3.98 -3.74
C GLY A 130 -9.70 5.30 -4.34
N GLN A 131 -10.16 5.30 -5.59
CA GLN A 131 -10.70 6.51 -6.23
C GLN A 131 -12.01 6.97 -5.59
N ILE A 132 -12.91 6.05 -5.23
CA ILE A 132 -14.13 6.37 -4.50
C ILE A 132 -13.80 7.03 -3.16
N TYR A 133 -12.86 6.46 -2.40
CA TYR A 133 -12.39 7.06 -1.15
C TYR A 133 -11.73 8.43 -1.36
N SER A 134 -10.96 8.61 -2.43
CA SER A 134 -10.36 9.90 -2.78
C SER A 134 -11.43 10.98 -2.94
N ILE A 135 -12.48 10.71 -3.71
CA ILE A 135 -13.59 11.65 -3.92
C ILE A 135 -14.27 11.97 -2.59
N ILE A 136 -14.52 10.97 -1.74
CA ILE A 136 -15.12 11.17 -0.42
C ILE A 136 -14.24 12.05 0.47
N PHE A 137 -12.93 11.78 0.56
CA PHE A 137 -12.02 12.57 1.39
C PHE A 137 -11.84 14.00 0.89
N VAL A 138 -11.78 14.21 -0.43
CA VAL A 138 -11.77 15.55 -1.01
C VAL A 138 -13.08 16.28 -0.70
N ALA A 139 -14.24 15.62 -0.83
CA ALA A 139 -15.53 16.22 -0.48
C ALA A 139 -15.61 16.60 1.01
N ILE A 140 -15.13 15.73 1.91
CA ILE A 140 -15.02 16.04 3.36
C ILE A 140 -14.10 17.26 3.56
N THR A 141 -12.95 17.29 2.90
CA THR A 141 -12.01 18.41 3.01
C THR A 141 -12.67 19.73 2.59
N ASN A 142 -13.42 19.73 1.50
CA ASN A 142 -14.17 20.89 1.01
C ASN A 142 -15.33 21.29 1.95
N LEU A 143 -16.04 20.31 2.52
CA LEU A 143 -17.16 20.55 3.44
C LEU A 143 -16.72 21.22 4.74
N PHE A 144 -15.57 20.81 5.28
CA PHE A 144 -15.03 21.33 6.53
C PHE A 144 -14.15 22.57 6.37
N ALA A 145 -13.72 22.87 5.15
CA ALA A 145 -12.87 24.02 4.91
C ALA A 145 -13.73 25.29 4.99
N ARG A 146 -13.38 26.18 5.92
CA ARG A 146 -14.11 27.42 6.20
C ARG A 146 -13.51 28.60 5.43
N PRO A 147 -14.27 29.64 5.07
CA PRO A 147 -13.67 30.85 4.49
C PRO A 147 -12.63 31.45 5.46
N LEU A 148 -11.43 31.78 4.96
CA LEU A 148 -10.33 32.30 5.78
C LEU A 148 -10.78 33.56 6.55
N GLN A 149 -10.45 33.60 7.85
CA GLN A 149 -10.71 34.77 8.69
C GLN A 149 -9.93 35.99 8.15
N GLN A 150 -10.60 37.15 8.09
CA GLN A 150 -10.13 38.37 7.41
C GLN A 150 -8.71 38.83 7.84
N ALA A 151 -8.23 38.44 9.03
CA ALA A 151 -6.90 38.77 9.55
C ALA A 151 -5.73 38.07 8.81
N TYR A 152 -5.94 36.88 8.22
CA TYR A 152 -4.90 36.12 7.51
C TYR A 152 -4.84 36.38 5.99
N LYS A 153 -5.77 37.18 5.46
CA LYS A 153 -5.80 37.55 4.02
C LYS A 153 -4.54 38.22 3.51
N ASN A 154 -3.74 38.84 4.39
CA ASN A 154 -2.54 39.59 4.02
C ASN A 154 -1.30 38.71 3.79
N ILE A 155 -1.35 37.40 4.11
CA ILE A 155 -0.19 36.49 4.04
C ILE A 155 -0.35 35.45 2.91
N GLN A 156 -1.57 35.21 2.45
CA GLN A 156 -1.85 34.17 1.45
C GLN A 156 -1.33 34.53 0.05
N VAL A 157 -0.79 33.53 -0.65
CA VAL A 157 -0.31 33.66 -2.04
C VAL A 157 -1.35 33.06 -3.01
N CYS A 158 -2.60 32.90 -2.56
CA CYS A 158 -3.70 32.30 -3.32
C CYS A 158 -4.30 33.29 -4.29
N THR A 159 -3.50 33.67 -5.28
CA THR A 159 -3.97 34.38 -6.45
C THR A 159 -3.63 33.54 -7.67
N VAL A 160 -4.67 33.16 -8.41
CA VAL A 160 -4.53 32.96 -9.85
C VAL A 160 -4.51 34.38 -10.41
N GLU A 161 -3.47 34.75 -11.16
CA GLU A 161 -3.49 35.98 -11.94
C GLU A 161 -4.64 35.89 -12.96
N ASP A 162 -5.82 36.36 -12.60
CA ASP A 162 -6.90 36.64 -13.54
C ASP A 162 -7.75 37.82 -13.02
N GLU A 163 -7.60 38.96 -13.69
CA GLU A 163 -8.08 40.29 -13.28
C GLU A 163 -9.62 40.47 -13.23
N THR A 164 -10.45 39.43 -13.30
CA THR A 164 -11.92 39.64 -13.33
C THR A 164 -12.79 38.66 -12.54
N SER A 165 -12.22 37.72 -11.78
CA SER A 165 -13.05 36.78 -11.01
C SER A 165 -12.29 36.18 -9.82
N SER A 166 -12.28 36.92 -8.71
CA SER A 166 -11.80 36.44 -7.40
C SER A 166 -12.63 35.25 -6.91
N THR A 167 -12.35 34.05 -7.41
CA THR A 167 -13.07 32.81 -7.09
C THR A 167 -12.23 31.79 -6.34
N ALA A 168 -10.95 32.08 -6.07
CA ALA A 168 -10.14 31.30 -5.14
C ALA A 168 -10.17 31.98 -3.77
N VAL A 169 -11.27 31.81 -3.04
CA VAL A 169 -11.33 32.30 -1.65
C VAL A 169 -10.36 31.42 -0.85
N PRO A 170 -9.38 32.02 -0.15
CA PRO A 170 -8.51 31.28 0.75
C PRO A 170 -9.36 30.52 1.77
N GLN A 171 -9.01 29.27 2.05
CA GLN A 171 -9.79 28.40 2.93
C GLN A 171 -8.95 28.02 4.15
N ASP A 172 -9.55 28.18 5.33
CA ASP A 172 -8.89 27.87 6.59
C ASP A 172 -8.79 26.37 6.70
N SER A 173 -7.60 25.88 6.36
CA SER A 173 -7.34 24.45 6.20
C SER A 173 -7.01 23.78 7.52
N SER A 174 -6.91 24.52 8.63
CA SER A 174 -6.54 23.96 9.93
C SER A 174 -7.54 22.92 10.43
N ILE A 175 -8.85 23.18 10.27
CA ILE A 175 -9.90 22.24 10.68
C ILE A 175 -9.91 21.01 9.77
N SER A 176 -9.81 21.23 8.45
CA SER A 176 -9.77 20.14 7.48
C SER A 176 -8.56 19.23 7.68
N VAL A 177 -7.39 19.79 7.99
CA VAL A 177 -6.16 19.04 8.28
C VAL A 177 -6.28 18.19 9.54
N ILE A 178 -6.88 18.73 10.60
CA ILE A 178 -7.12 17.97 11.84
C ILE A 178 -8.10 16.83 11.58
N VAL A 179 -9.22 17.09 10.89
CA VAL A 179 -10.21 16.07 10.54
C VAL A 179 -9.58 14.96 9.69
N LEU A 180 -8.76 15.34 8.70
CA LEU A 180 -8.06 14.41 7.82
C LEU A 180 -7.07 13.54 8.59
N SER A 181 -6.32 14.14 9.53
CA SER A 181 -5.36 13.44 10.39
C SER A 181 -6.04 12.45 11.33
N VAL A 182 -7.19 12.82 11.90
CA VAL A 182 -8.01 11.92 12.72
C VAL A 182 -8.52 10.75 11.89
N ILE A 183 -9.10 11.00 10.71
CA ILE A 183 -9.59 9.94 9.81
C ILE A 183 -8.44 9.00 9.40
N ALA A 184 -7.30 9.53 8.99
CA ALA A 184 -6.13 8.74 8.60
C ALA A 184 -5.63 7.85 9.75
N THR A 185 -5.54 8.40 10.96
CA THR A 185 -5.13 7.65 12.16
C THR A 185 -6.13 6.56 12.51
N LEU A 186 -7.43 6.87 12.45
CA LEU A 186 -8.50 5.93 12.76
C LEU A 186 -8.53 4.77 11.75
N LEU A 187 -8.38 5.06 10.46
CA LEU A 187 -8.24 4.04 9.41
C LEU A 187 -7.00 3.17 9.60
N ALA A 188 -5.86 3.75 9.99
CA ALA A 188 -4.64 3.00 10.27
C ALA A 188 -4.80 2.08 11.48
N VAL A 189 -5.37 2.57 12.58
CA VAL A 189 -5.63 1.79 13.80
C VAL A 189 -6.60 0.65 13.52
N LEU A 190 -7.70 0.93 12.80
CA LEU A 190 -8.66 -0.10 12.40
C LEU A 190 -7.99 -1.17 11.53
N LEU A 191 -7.14 -0.77 10.60
CA LEU A 191 -6.38 -1.71 9.78
C LEU A 191 -5.48 -2.56 10.68
N VAL A 192 -4.63 -1.96 11.51
CA VAL A 192 -3.68 -2.71 12.36
C VAL A 192 -4.39 -3.71 13.28
N ILE A 193 -5.54 -3.35 13.86
CA ILE A 193 -6.29 -4.19 14.79
C ILE A 193 -7.07 -5.30 14.07
N PHE A 194 -7.83 -4.96 13.02
CA PHE A 194 -8.79 -5.89 12.42
C PHE A 194 -8.21 -6.67 11.23
N PHE A 195 -7.10 -6.22 10.64
CA PHE A 195 -6.56 -6.84 9.45
C PHE A 195 -5.68 -8.05 9.81
N LYS A 196 -6.29 -9.24 9.67
CA LYS A 196 -5.63 -10.56 9.70
C LYS A 196 -5.88 -11.28 8.37
N PRO A 197 -5.10 -10.98 7.32
CA PRO A 197 -5.27 -11.59 6.01
C PRO A 197 -5.03 -13.10 6.06
N ILE A 198 -5.82 -13.87 5.30
CA ILE A 198 -5.62 -15.31 5.14
C ILE A 198 -4.99 -15.56 3.77
N TYR A 199 -3.78 -16.09 3.77
CA TYR A 199 -3.01 -16.43 2.56
C TYR A 199 -3.59 -17.65 1.82
N LYS A 200 -4.55 -17.44 0.92
CA LYS A 200 -5.20 -18.54 0.19
C LYS A 200 -4.29 -19.17 -0.86
N ARG A 201 -3.53 -18.38 -1.62
CA ARG A 201 -2.65 -18.89 -2.68
C ARG A 201 -1.52 -19.77 -2.13
N MET A 202 -0.77 -19.29 -1.13
CA MET A 202 0.28 -20.09 -0.48
C MET A 202 -0.25 -21.39 0.15
N LYS A 203 -1.47 -21.37 0.71
CA LYS A 203 -2.10 -22.58 1.24
C LYS A 203 -2.46 -23.58 0.13
N ALA A 204 -2.93 -23.09 -1.01
CA ALA A 204 -3.19 -23.93 -2.18
C ALA A 204 -1.91 -24.56 -2.73
N GLU A 205 -0.82 -23.79 -2.87
CA GLU A 205 0.48 -24.29 -3.35
C GLU A 205 1.06 -25.36 -2.41
N LYS A 206 1.04 -25.13 -1.09
CA LYS A 206 1.47 -26.14 -0.10
C LYS A 206 0.65 -27.43 -0.20
N ASN A 207 -0.68 -27.31 -0.33
CA ASN A 207 -1.54 -28.49 -0.44
C ASN A 207 -1.25 -29.28 -1.72
N SER A 208 -1.03 -28.61 -2.85
CA SER A 208 -0.66 -29.27 -4.11
C SER A 208 0.68 -30.00 -4.00
N LEU A 209 1.70 -29.37 -3.40
CA LEU A 209 3.00 -30.00 -3.17
C LEU A 209 2.91 -31.24 -2.26
N LEU A 210 2.09 -31.19 -1.21
CA LEU A 210 1.87 -32.34 -0.33
C LEU A 210 1.20 -33.50 -1.07
N VAL A 211 0.24 -33.22 -1.96
CA VAL A 211 -0.42 -34.24 -2.78
C VAL A 211 0.55 -34.86 -3.78
N THR A 212 1.39 -34.06 -4.44
CA THR A 212 2.41 -34.57 -5.39
C THR A 212 3.43 -35.45 -4.68
N ASN A 213 4.02 -34.97 -3.58
CA ASN A 213 4.99 -35.77 -2.81
C ASN A 213 4.35 -37.08 -2.29
N GLY A 214 3.09 -37.04 -1.86
CA GLY A 214 2.36 -38.23 -1.41
C GLY A 214 2.12 -39.26 -2.52
N LYS A 215 1.85 -38.80 -3.75
CA LYS A 215 1.75 -39.67 -4.93
C LYS A 215 3.10 -40.29 -5.30
N GLU A 216 4.16 -39.48 -5.39
CA GLU A 216 5.51 -39.98 -5.70
C GLU A 216 5.99 -41.02 -4.68
N THR A 217 5.70 -40.78 -3.39
CA THR A 217 6.01 -41.73 -2.31
C THR A 217 5.21 -43.03 -2.46
N SER A 218 3.94 -42.96 -2.85
CA SER A 218 3.12 -44.16 -3.07
C SER A 218 3.54 -44.95 -4.30
N GLU A 219 3.88 -44.28 -5.41
CA GLU A 219 4.34 -44.93 -6.65
C GLU A 219 5.71 -45.61 -6.46
N SER A 220 6.65 -44.96 -5.75
CA SER A 220 7.94 -45.56 -5.42
C SER A 220 7.80 -46.80 -4.54
N GLN A 221 6.91 -46.75 -3.54
CA GLN A 221 6.65 -47.88 -2.65
C GLN A 221 6.00 -49.07 -3.39
N GLN A 222 5.08 -48.81 -4.32
CA GLN A 222 4.50 -49.85 -5.18
C GLN A 222 5.55 -50.49 -6.10
N LEU A 223 6.50 -49.71 -6.62
CA LEU A 223 7.56 -50.22 -7.49
C LEU A 223 8.55 -51.13 -6.74
N ASP A 224 8.91 -50.77 -5.51
CA ASP A 224 9.76 -51.59 -4.64
C ASP A 224 9.09 -52.92 -4.26
N ASP A 225 7.80 -52.90 -3.92
CA ASP A 225 7.04 -54.13 -3.65
C ASP A 225 6.98 -55.04 -4.88
N LEU A 226 6.78 -54.46 -6.08
CA LEU A 226 6.77 -55.23 -7.33
C LEU A 226 8.14 -55.86 -7.64
N ASN A 227 9.23 -55.12 -7.42
CA ASN A 227 10.60 -55.61 -7.61
C ASN A 227 10.94 -56.72 -6.61
N ARG A 228 10.49 -56.61 -5.36
CA ARG A 228 10.68 -57.64 -4.34
C ARG A 228 9.99 -58.94 -4.71
N VAL A 229 8.73 -58.89 -5.14
CA VAL A 229 7.98 -60.08 -5.60
C VAL A 229 8.64 -60.71 -6.83
N LYS A 230 9.14 -59.89 -7.77
CA LYS A 230 9.88 -60.37 -8.94
C LYS A 230 11.19 -61.08 -8.55
N ASN A 231 11.92 -60.56 -7.58
CA ASN A 231 13.13 -61.22 -7.07
C ASN A 231 12.80 -62.52 -6.33
N GLU A 232 11.78 -62.53 -5.46
CA GLU A 232 11.35 -63.76 -4.75
C GLU A 232 10.90 -64.86 -5.71
N SER A 233 10.29 -64.51 -6.84
CA SER A 233 9.88 -65.47 -7.89
C SER A 233 11.02 -65.91 -8.82
N LEU A 234 12.08 -65.12 -9.01
CA LEU A 234 13.25 -65.52 -9.81
C LEU A 234 14.19 -66.50 -9.10
N ILE A 235 14.30 -66.41 -7.76
CA ILE A 235 15.17 -67.26 -6.92
C ILE A 235 14.89 -68.77 -7.11
N PRO A 236 13.64 -69.27 -7.10
CA PRO A 236 13.36 -70.69 -7.32
C PRO A 236 13.61 -71.16 -8.77
N LEU A 237 13.46 -70.29 -9.78
CA LEU A 237 13.74 -70.61 -11.18
C LEU A 237 15.24 -70.78 -11.47
N ALA A 238 16.09 -69.96 -10.83
CA ALA A 238 17.54 -70.08 -10.94
C ALA A 238 18.09 -71.35 -10.25
N MET A 239 17.46 -71.79 -9.14
CA MET A 239 17.84 -73.06 -8.50
C MET A 239 17.48 -74.29 -9.33
N GLN A 240 16.38 -74.27 -10.10
CA GLN A 240 16.01 -75.39 -10.97
C GLN A 240 16.92 -75.54 -12.21
N GLN A 241 17.53 -74.46 -12.71
CA GLN A 241 18.48 -74.52 -13.83
C GLN A 241 19.90 -74.95 -13.43
N SER A 242 20.25 -74.91 -12.14
CA SER A 242 21.56 -75.35 -11.63
C SER A 242 21.65 -76.87 -11.37
N SER A 243 20.53 -77.60 -11.45
CA SER A 243 20.43 -79.03 -11.10
C SER A 243 20.32 -79.98 -12.30
N THR A 244 20.60 -79.51 -13.51
CA THR A 244 20.75 -80.31 -14.74
C THR A 244 22.11 -80.04 -15.36
#